data_AF-A0AAD4UQL7-F1
#
_entry.id   AF-A0AAD4UQL7-F1
#
_cell.length_a   1.000
_cell.length_b   1.000
_cell.length_c   1.000
_cell.angle_alpha   90.00
_cell.angle_beta   90.00
_cell.angle_gamma   90.00
#
_symmetry.space_group_name_H-M   'P 1'
#
loop_
_entity.id
_entity.type
_entity.pdbx_description
1 polymer ?
#
loop_
_entity_poly.entity_id
_entity_poly.type
_entity_poly.pdbx_seq_one_letter_code
_entity_poly.pdbx_strand_id
1 'polypeptide(L)'
;MASQAKGLLSEECRDAINRIASYELHVSDAYLSMRPDLDNWGTGKQALLSAVQLENELNELLQDLKASASRNRETNLLRFMKKFLDEQTRNLSYLEYQLNYQMDLEKSTQSEGQPENVAGPSGTAGQETESAGNSPSPPAQKVPKSAP
;
A
#
# COMPACT_ATOMS: atom_id res chain seq x y z
N MET A 1 -29.02 23.45 -32.39
CA MET A 1 -29.30 23.40 -30.95
C MET A 1 -27.97 23.45 -30.22
N ALA A 2 -27.55 24.64 -29.79
CA ALA A 2 -26.28 24.83 -29.09
C ALA A 2 -26.44 24.40 -27.63
N SER A 3 -25.52 23.57 -27.17
CA SER A 3 -25.50 22.89 -25.87
C SER A 3 -25.83 23.81 -24.69
N GLN A 4 -26.87 23.44 -23.95
CA GLN A 4 -27.34 24.06 -22.71
C GLN A 4 -26.43 23.76 -21.51
N ALA A 5 -25.24 23.18 -21.72
CA ALA A 5 -24.29 22.84 -20.66
C ALA A 5 -23.35 23.99 -20.28
N LYS A 6 -23.33 25.09 -21.05
CA LYS A 6 -22.55 26.30 -20.73
C LYS A 6 -23.21 27.02 -19.53
N GLY A 7 -22.87 26.60 -18.32
CA GLY A 7 -23.29 27.24 -17.07
C GLY A 7 -23.55 26.33 -15.88
N LEU A 8 -23.44 25.00 -16.02
CA LEU A 8 -23.73 24.07 -14.90
C LEU A 8 -22.64 24.04 -13.83
N LEU A 9 -21.38 24.29 -14.23
CA LEU A 9 -20.22 24.36 -13.36
C LEU A 9 -19.35 25.55 -13.79
N SER A 10 -18.74 26.19 -12.80
CA SER A 10 -17.68 27.17 -12.96
C SER A 10 -16.54 26.60 -13.80
N GLU A 11 -15.83 27.50 -14.47
CA GLU A 11 -14.66 27.13 -15.28
C GLU A 11 -13.60 26.43 -14.42
N GLU A 12 -13.36 26.96 -13.22
CA GLU A 12 -12.39 26.39 -12.29
C GLU A 12 -12.75 24.96 -11.85
N CYS A 13 -14.02 24.70 -11.51
CA CYS A 13 -14.47 23.34 -11.18
C CYS A 13 -14.39 22.41 -12.39
N ARG A 14 -14.69 22.91 -13.59
CA ARG A 14 -14.57 22.12 -14.83
C ARG A 14 -13.12 21.72 -15.10
N ASP A 15 -12.19 22.65 -14.93
CA ASP A 15 -10.76 22.38 -15.11
C ASP A 15 -10.25 21.39 -14.08
N ALA A 16 -10.66 21.52 -12.81
CA ALA A 16 -10.31 20.58 -11.76
C ALA A 16 -10.89 19.16 -12.01
N ILE A 17 -12.13 19.06 -12.49
CA ILE A 17 -12.71 17.76 -12.91
C ILE A 17 -11.92 17.15 -14.05
N ASN A 18 -11.54 17.95 -15.06
CA ASN A 18 -10.74 17.47 -16.17
C ASN A 18 -9.36 16.97 -15.72
N ARG A 19 -8.74 17.64 -14.74
CA ARG A 19 -7.48 17.19 -14.13
C ARG A 19 -7.66 15.85 -13.42
N ILE A 20 -8.70 15.71 -12.58
CA ILE A 20 -8.99 14.44 -11.89
C ILE A 20 -9.25 13.33 -12.92
N ALA A 21 -10.08 13.55 -13.92
CA ALA A 21 -10.38 12.54 -14.94
C ALA A 21 -9.13 12.12 -15.74
N SER A 22 -8.25 13.09 -16.04
CA SER A 22 -6.98 12.81 -16.71
C SER A 22 -6.03 12.01 -15.81
N TYR A 23 -5.98 12.36 -14.53
CA TYR A 23 -5.16 11.67 -13.54
C TYR A 23 -5.66 10.24 -13.29
N GLU A 24 -6.96 10.02 -13.10
CA GLU A 24 -7.57 8.70 -12.95
C GLU A 24 -7.31 7.78 -14.16
N LEU A 25 -7.35 8.35 -15.37
CA LEU A 25 -7.00 7.60 -16.58
C LEU A 25 -5.51 7.26 -16.61
N HIS A 26 -4.63 8.19 -16.21
CA HIS A 26 -3.20 7.95 -16.10
C HIS A 26 -2.88 6.88 -15.06
N VAL A 27 -3.50 6.94 -13.88
CA VAL A 27 -3.37 5.95 -12.81
C VAL A 27 -3.85 4.58 -13.31
N SER A 28 -5.01 4.52 -13.96
CA SER A 28 -5.53 3.28 -14.54
C SER A 28 -4.58 2.70 -15.59
N ASP A 29 -4.02 3.54 -16.47
CA ASP A 29 -3.02 3.14 -17.45
C ASP A 29 -1.72 2.70 -16.80
N ALA A 30 -1.26 3.35 -15.72
CA ALA A 30 -0.10 2.95 -14.95
C ALA A 30 -0.32 1.58 -14.31
N TYR A 31 -1.45 1.36 -13.63
CA TYR A 31 -1.82 0.04 -13.07
C TYR A 31 -1.94 -1.04 -14.15
N LEU A 32 -2.46 -0.70 -15.34
CA LEU A 32 -2.60 -1.64 -16.47
C LEU A 32 -1.30 -1.90 -17.22
N SER A 33 -0.42 -0.89 -17.31
CA SER A 33 0.90 -0.96 -17.95
C SER A 33 1.95 -1.59 -17.04
N MET A 34 1.73 -1.58 -15.73
CA MET A 34 2.36 -2.48 -14.76
C MET A 34 1.74 -3.89 -14.84
N ARG A 35 1.52 -4.37 -16.07
CA ARG A 35 0.93 -5.66 -16.43
C ARG A 35 1.85 -6.82 -15.96
N PRO A 36 1.34 -7.99 -15.54
CA PRO A 36 2.13 -9.10 -14.97
C PRO A 36 3.20 -9.69 -15.89
N ASP A 37 3.13 -9.42 -17.20
CA ASP A 37 4.12 -9.77 -18.21
C ASP A 37 5.44 -8.99 -18.06
N LEU A 38 5.45 -7.91 -17.27
CA LEU A 38 6.62 -7.16 -16.80
C LEU A 38 6.62 -7.17 -15.26
N ASP A 39 7.35 -8.10 -14.65
CA ASP A 39 7.59 -8.24 -13.20
C ASP A 39 8.31 -7.02 -12.56
N ASN A 40 7.76 -5.80 -12.68
CA ASN A 40 8.42 -4.58 -12.23
C ASN A 40 7.59 -3.74 -11.25
N TRP A 41 6.78 -4.41 -10.42
CA TRP A 41 6.22 -3.81 -9.20
C TRP A 41 7.28 -3.65 -8.09
N GLY A 42 8.47 -4.23 -8.29
CA GLY A 42 9.49 -4.34 -7.26
C GLY A 42 9.04 -5.30 -6.14
N THR A 43 9.47 -5.03 -4.92
CA THR A 43 8.96 -5.75 -3.73
C THR A 43 7.55 -5.31 -3.38
N GLY A 44 6.82 -6.11 -2.59
CA GLY A 44 5.47 -5.74 -2.12
C GLY A 44 5.44 -4.38 -1.40
N LYS A 45 6.51 -4.04 -0.67
CA LYS A 45 6.71 -2.72 -0.06
C LYS A 45 6.88 -1.61 -1.10
N GLN A 46 7.66 -1.82 -2.16
CA GLN A 46 7.81 -0.83 -3.23
C GLN A 46 6.48 -0.56 -3.94
N ALA A 47 5.71 -1.63 -4.23
CA ALA A 47 4.38 -1.50 -4.79
C ALA A 47 3.42 -0.71 -3.88
N LEU A 48 3.42 -1.00 -2.57
CA LEU A 48 2.61 -0.27 -1.59
C LEU A 48 3.03 1.21 -1.47
N LEU A 49 4.34 1.51 -1.49
CA LEU A 49 4.83 2.89 -1.50
C LEU A 49 4.35 3.65 -2.74
N SER A 50 4.44 3.04 -3.93
CA SER A 50 3.95 3.65 -5.17
C SER A 50 2.44 3.87 -5.13
N ALA A 51 1.67 2.91 -4.63
CA ALA A 51 0.22 3.05 -4.48
C ALA A 51 -0.15 4.20 -3.52
N VAL A 52 0.50 4.30 -2.35
CA VAL A 52 0.31 5.40 -1.40
C VAL A 52 0.65 6.75 -2.04
N GLN A 53 1.70 6.83 -2.86
CA GLN A 53 2.06 8.07 -3.55
C GLN A 53 0.96 8.50 -4.54
N LEU A 54 0.47 7.58 -5.38
CA LEU A 54 -0.58 7.88 -6.36
C LEU A 54 -1.89 8.30 -5.68
N GLU A 55 -2.25 7.65 -4.58
CA GLU A 55 -3.48 7.95 -3.83
C GLU A 55 -3.39 9.28 -3.08
N ASN A 56 -2.19 9.70 -2.67
CA ASN A 56 -1.98 11.03 -2.10
C ASN A 56 -2.17 12.14 -3.15
N GLU A 57 -1.62 11.97 -4.35
CA GLU A 57 -1.80 12.93 -5.44
C GLU A 57 -3.28 13.01 -5.88
N LEU A 58 -3.99 11.87 -5.97
CA LEU A 58 -5.44 11.87 -6.20
C LEU A 58 -6.19 12.64 -5.10
N ASN A 59 -5.82 12.40 -3.84
CA ASN A 59 -6.45 13.08 -2.71
C ASN A 59 -6.24 14.59 -2.77
N GLU A 60 -5.04 15.06 -3.12
CA GLU A 60 -4.77 16.50 -3.32
C GLU A 60 -5.69 17.09 -4.40
N LEU A 61 -5.77 16.45 -5.57
CA LEU A 61 -6.66 16.90 -6.66
C LEU A 61 -8.14 16.92 -6.23
N LEU A 62 -8.59 15.94 -5.45
CA LEU A 62 -9.96 15.89 -4.92
C LEU A 62 -10.22 16.99 -3.88
N GLN A 63 -9.25 17.31 -3.01
CA GLN A 63 -9.39 18.43 -2.06
C GLN A 63 -9.40 19.78 -2.78
N ASP A 64 -8.59 19.95 -3.83
CA ASP A 64 -8.58 21.15 -4.66
C ASP A 64 -9.92 21.35 -5.38
N LEU A 65 -10.48 20.30 -5.96
CA LEU A 65 -11.81 20.35 -6.56
C LEU A 65 -12.87 20.71 -5.51
N LYS A 66 -12.79 20.12 -4.30
CA LYS A 66 -13.73 20.41 -3.20
C LYS A 66 -13.63 21.87 -2.75
N ALA A 67 -12.42 22.41 -2.66
CA ALA A 67 -12.18 23.81 -2.32
C ALA A 67 -12.72 24.75 -3.39
N SER A 68 -12.47 24.46 -4.67
CA SER A 68 -13.04 25.22 -5.80
C SER A 68 -14.56 25.16 -5.80
N ALA A 69 -15.16 23.97 -5.64
CA ALA A 69 -16.61 23.80 -5.59
C ALA A 69 -17.24 24.56 -4.41
N SER A 70 -16.56 24.59 -3.26
CA SER A 70 -16.99 25.36 -2.08
C SER A 70 -16.97 26.87 -2.34
N ARG A 71 -15.87 27.38 -2.91
CA ARG A 71 -15.74 28.81 -3.27
C ARG A 71 -16.78 29.24 -4.30
N ASN A 72 -17.06 28.39 -5.28
CA ASN A 72 -18.04 28.63 -6.34
C ASN A 72 -19.48 28.27 -5.94
N ARG A 73 -19.72 27.87 -4.68
CA ARG A 73 -21.04 27.51 -4.13
C ARG A 73 -21.75 26.38 -4.90
N GLU A 74 -20.99 25.45 -5.46
CA GLU A 74 -21.48 24.31 -6.25
C GLU A 74 -21.93 23.17 -5.35
N THR A 75 -23.06 23.38 -4.66
CA THR A 75 -23.59 22.45 -3.64
C THR A 75 -23.89 21.04 -4.18
N ASN A 76 -24.31 20.92 -5.44
CA ASN A 76 -24.55 19.62 -6.08
C ASN A 76 -23.24 18.85 -6.33
N LEU A 77 -22.20 19.54 -6.79
CA LEU A 77 -20.88 18.95 -6.98
C LEU A 77 -20.29 18.52 -5.63
N LEU A 78 -20.35 19.39 -4.61
CA LEU A 78 -19.93 19.04 -3.25
C LEU A 78 -20.64 17.81 -2.71
N ARG A 79 -21.96 17.68 -2.96
CA ARG A 79 -22.74 16.51 -2.55
C ARG A 79 -22.28 15.25 -3.30
N PHE A 80 -22.06 15.35 -4.60
CA PHE A 80 -21.57 14.25 -5.42
C PHE A 80 -20.19 13.75 -4.97
N MET A 81 -19.28 14.68 -4.67
CA MET A 81 -17.91 14.37 -4.27
C MET A 81 -17.78 13.65 -2.93
N LYS A 82 -18.76 13.76 -2.02
CA LYS A 82 -18.67 13.16 -0.67
C LYS A 82 -18.27 11.70 -0.70
N LYS A 83 -18.90 10.90 -1.58
CA LYS A 83 -18.60 9.46 -1.69
C LYS A 83 -17.14 9.22 -2.07
N PHE A 84 -16.60 10.01 -3.00
CA PHE A 84 -15.23 9.85 -3.48
C PHE A 84 -14.22 10.25 -2.41
N LEU A 85 -14.47 11.34 -1.68
CA LEU A 85 -13.62 11.77 -0.57
C LEU A 85 -13.61 10.75 0.58
N ASP A 86 -14.76 10.16 0.90
CA ASP A 86 -14.88 9.11 1.92
C ASP A 86 -14.13 7.85 1.49
N GLU A 87 -14.26 7.45 0.23
CA GLU A 87 -13.55 6.28 -0.32
C GLU A 87 -12.04 6.50 -0.38
N GLN A 88 -11.60 7.70 -0.81
CA GLN A 88 -10.18 8.08 -0.85
C GLN A 88 -9.54 7.96 0.54
N THR A 89 -10.24 8.44 1.57
CA THR A 89 -9.78 8.35 2.96
C THR A 89 -9.61 6.90 3.40
N ARG A 90 -10.53 6.01 3.02
CA ARG A 90 -10.48 4.58 3.35
C ARG A 90 -9.32 3.88 2.63
N ASN A 91 -9.13 4.16 1.34
CA ASN A 91 -8.06 3.58 0.54
C ASN A 91 -6.68 3.95 1.09
N LEU A 92 -6.45 5.25 1.36
CA LEU A 92 -5.21 5.72 1.97
C LEU A 92 -4.95 5.04 3.32
N SER A 93 -5.96 5.02 4.20
CA SER A 93 -5.82 4.38 5.52
C SER A 93 -5.45 2.90 5.42
N TYR A 94 -6.04 2.19 4.45
CA TYR A 94 -5.73 0.78 4.22
C TYR A 94 -4.30 0.58 3.69
N LEU A 95 -3.88 1.35 2.70
CA LEU A 95 -2.54 1.23 2.11
C LEU A 95 -1.43 1.60 3.09
N GLU A 96 -1.62 2.67 3.87
CA GLU A 96 -0.69 3.07 4.94
C GLU A 96 -0.59 1.98 6.01
N TYR A 97 -1.71 1.36 6.40
CA TYR A 97 -1.70 0.23 7.32
C TYR A 97 -0.89 -0.95 6.77
N GLN A 98 -1.12 -1.35 5.51
CA GLN A 98 -0.38 -2.43 4.86
C GLN A 98 1.12 -2.12 4.76
N LEU A 99 1.48 -0.88 4.43
CA LEU A 99 2.86 -0.44 4.34
C LEU A 99 3.56 -0.52 5.70
N ASN A 100 2.91 -0.03 6.76
CA ASN A 100 3.45 -0.12 8.11
C ASN A 100 3.65 -1.57 8.56
N TYR A 101 2.69 -2.45 8.25
CA TYR A 101 2.82 -3.88 8.52
C TYR A 101 4.04 -4.51 7.82
N GLN A 102 4.28 -4.17 6.54
CA GLN A 102 5.46 -4.63 5.81
C GLN A 102 6.76 -4.08 6.42
N MET A 103 6.78 -2.80 6.81
CA MET A 103 7.94 -2.18 7.46
C MET A 103 8.31 -2.88 8.76
N ASP A 104 7.32 -3.31 9.55
CA ASP A 104 7.56 -3.99 10.82
C ASP A 104 8.02 -5.44 10.62
N LEU A 105 7.50 -6.14 9.62
CA LEU A 105 8.00 -7.46 9.22
C LEU A 105 9.49 -7.42 8.84
N GLU A 106 9.90 -6.45 8.02
CA GLU A 106 11.30 -6.30 7.62
C GLU A 106 12.23 -6.08 8.84
N LYS A 107 11.82 -5.23 9.80
CA LYS A 107 12.61 -4.99 11.03
C LYS A 107 12.82 -6.28 11.83
N SER A 108 11.78 -7.11 11.98
CA SER A 108 11.89 -8.38 12.70
C SER A 108 12.87 -9.33 12.00
N THR A 109 12.82 -9.46 10.68
CA THR A 109 13.73 -10.33 9.92
C THR A 109 15.20 -9.89 9.96
N GLN A 110 15.46 -8.59 10.08
CA GLN A 110 16.81 -8.05 10.11
C GLN A 110 17.49 -8.21 11.48
N SER A 111 16.71 -8.37 12.55
CA SER A 111 17.21 -8.61 13.90
C SER A 111 17.67 -10.05 14.16
N GLU A 112 17.23 -11.03 13.35
CA GLU A 112 17.62 -12.44 13.47
C GLU A 112 18.92 -12.80 12.72
N GLY A 113 19.46 -11.89 11.89
CA GLY A 113 20.59 -12.15 11.00
C GLY A 113 21.99 -11.89 11.57
N GLN A 114 22.14 -11.54 12.86
CA GLN A 114 23.46 -11.26 13.44
C GLN A 114 24.09 -12.54 14.01
N PRO A 115 25.16 -13.09 13.38
CA PRO A 115 25.83 -14.25 13.93
C PRO A 115 26.52 -13.84 15.24
N GLU A 116 26.19 -14.60 16.27
CA GLU A 116 26.80 -14.61 17.58
C GLU A 116 28.32 -14.73 17.39
N ASN A 117 29.04 -13.64 17.61
CA ASN A 117 30.49 -13.63 17.53
C ASN A 117 31.02 -14.40 18.74
N VAL A 118 31.28 -15.69 18.55
CA VAL A 118 31.97 -16.55 19.51
C VAL A 118 33.45 -16.21 19.46
N ALA A 119 33.90 -15.38 20.40
CA ALA A 119 35.31 -15.24 20.77
C ALA A 119 35.51 -15.80 22.18
N GLY A 120 36.07 -17.02 22.28
CA GLY A 120 36.53 -17.63 23.55
C GLY A 120 37.94 -17.17 23.95
N PRO A 121 38.71 -17.90 24.79
CA PRO A 121 38.36 -18.98 25.73
C PRO A 121 38.87 -18.70 27.17
N SER A 122 38.36 -19.40 28.20
CA SER A 122 39.15 -19.69 29.42
C SER A 122 38.59 -20.91 30.16
N GLY A 123 39.49 -21.69 30.76
CA GLY A 123 39.38 -23.12 31.14
C GLY A 123 38.18 -23.53 32.00
N THR A 124 37.90 -24.82 32.24
CA THR A 124 38.85 -25.89 32.57
C THR A 124 38.12 -27.25 32.57
N ALA A 125 38.81 -28.29 32.07
CA ALA A 125 38.77 -29.72 32.44
C ALA A 125 37.43 -30.50 32.62
N GLY A 126 37.30 -31.58 31.85
CA GLY A 126 36.44 -32.75 32.18
C GLY A 126 36.24 -33.71 31.00
N GLN A 127 36.92 -34.87 31.05
CA GLN A 127 36.69 -36.15 30.33
C GLN A 127 35.19 -36.54 30.24
N GLU A 128 34.64 -37.38 29.35
CA GLU A 128 35.11 -38.41 28.40
C GLU A 128 33.91 -38.87 27.51
N THR A 129 34.22 -39.34 26.29
CA THR A 129 33.60 -40.44 25.50
C THR A 129 32.14 -40.46 24.98
N GLU A 130 32.05 -40.95 23.73
CA GLU A 130 30.96 -41.71 23.06
C GLU A 130 29.91 -41.02 22.15
N SER A 131 30.24 -41.00 20.85
CA SER A 131 29.48 -41.54 19.71
C SER A 131 27.96 -41.76 19.82
N ALA A 132 27.16 -40.96 19.08
CA ALA A 132 26.12 -41.44 18.17
C ALA A 132 25.51 -40.25 17.41
N GLY A 133 25.37 -40.38 16.09
CA GLY A 133 24.68 -39.39 15.26
C GLY A 133 23.18 -39.38 15.50
N ASN A 134 22.56 -38.22 15.26
CA ASN A 134 21.25 -38.14 14.63
C ASN A 134 20.94 -36.71 14.15
N SER A 135 20.53 -36.60 12.90
CA SER A 135 19.94 -35.39 12.32
C SER A 135 18.61 -35.06 12.98
N PRO A 136 18.24 -33.77 13.09
CA PRO A 136 16.95 -33.37 13.63
C PRO A 136 15.85 -33.55 12.57
N SER A 137 14.82 -34.33 12.90
CA SER A 137 13.55 -34.34 12.17
C SER A 137 12.71 -33.10 12.55
N PRO A 138 12.03 -32.44 11.59
CA PRO A 138 11.14 -31.33 11.90
C PRO A 138 9.82 -31.81 12.53
N PRO A 139 9.19 -31.00 13.42
CA PRO A 139 7.95 -31.37 14.08
C PRO A 139 6.75 -31.33 13.12
N ALA A 140 5.92 -32.38 13.19
CA ALA A 140 4.70 -32.53 12.40
C ALA A 140 3.65 -31.45 12.73
N GLN A 141 3.21 -30.71 11.71
CA GLN A 141 2.03 -29.85 11.81
C GLN A 141 0.76 -30.70 11.88
N LYS A 142 0.01 -30.58 12.98
CA LYS A 142 -1.37 -31.07 13.07
C LYS A 142 -2.28 -30.12 12.30
N VAL A 143 -2.79 -30.58 11.16
CA VAL A 143 -3.92 -29.95 10.46
C VAL A 143 -5.20 -30.21 11.26
N PRO A 144 -5.97 -29.19 11.67
CA PRO A 144 -7.30 -29.41 12.23
C PRO A 144 -8.30 -29.74 11.11
N LYS A 145 -9.05 -30.83 11.31
CA LYS A 145 -10.13 -31.30 10.45
C LYS A 145 -11.24 -30.26 10.37
N SER A 146 -11.62 -29.89 9.15
CA SER A 146 -12.96 -29.36 8.86
C SER A 146 -13.99 -30.45 9.12
N ALA A 147 -15.10 -30.07 9.74
CA ALA A 147 -16.27 -30.92 9.97
C ALA A 147 -17.54 -30.05 9.82
N PRO A 148 -18.69 -30.69 9.55
CA PRO A 148 -19.43 -30.63 8.28
C PRO A 148 -20.47 -29.51 8.20
#